data_AF-A0AAN8PMX5-F1
#
_entry.id   AF-A0AAN8PMX5-F1
#
_cell.length_a   1.000
_cell.length_b   1.000
_cell.length_c   1.000
_cell.angle_alpha   90.00
_cell.angle_beta   90.00
_cell.angle_gamma   90.00
#
_symmetry.space_group_name_H-M   'P 1'
#
loop_
_entity.id
_entity.type
_entity.pdbx_description
1 polymer ?
#
loop_
_entity_poly.entity_id
_entity_poly.type
_entity_poly.pdbx_seq_one_letter_code
_entity_poly.pdbx_strand_id
1 'polypeptide(L)'
;MEIRAKSMSYSIAKSKDQQKIEVNLIQAITTLEQKTNLSIEQTNSLETKQKQLSEIRNTKMRGNLIRSRAQWVEQGEKPSKYFCKLESRNYYSKLVTYLEDDDGNIINDQNSILKKNKQFYESLYDKKENKGYSEMEFFEKVKNFDFKKLSDEESIKIEGEITYEEALNCLKK
;
A
#
# COMPACT_ATOMS: atom_id res chain seq x y z
N MET A 1 14.97 19.17 18.37
CA MET A 1 14.50 18.76 19.71
C MET A 1 13.43 19.71 20.29
N GLU A 2 13.43 21.00 19.92
CA GLU A 2 12.48 22.00 20.45
C GLU A 2 11.01 21.82 20.04
N ILE A 3 10.73 21.37 18.81
CA ILE A 3 9.35 21.22 18.31
C ILE A 3 8.57 20.23 19.19
N ARG A 4 9.17 19.07 19.50
CA ARG A 4 8.55 18.06 20.37
C ARG A 4 8.24 18.60 21.75
N ALA A 5 9.16 19.36 22.36
CA ALA A 5 8.96 19.94 23.68
C ALA A 5 7.81 20.96 23.67
N LYS A 6 7.75 21.84 22.67
CA LYS A 6 6.65 22.82 22.50
C LYS A 6 5.30 22.14 22.23
N SER A 7 5.28 21.08 21.42
CA SER A 7 4.04 20.30 21.20
C SER A 7 3.55 19.65 22.48
N MET A 8 4.46 19.07 23.28
CA MET A 8 4.11 18.42 24.54
C MET A 8 3.58 19.41 25.57
N SER A 9 4.24 20.57 25.75
CA SER A 9 3.76 21.60 26.68
C SER A 9 2.39 22.14 26.28
N TYR A 10 2.18 22.42 24.99
CA TYR A 10 0.88 22.83 24.46
C TYR A 10 -0.20 21.77 24.70
N SER A 11 0.07 20.49 24.40
CA SER A 11 -0.90 19.42 24.61
C SER A 11 -1.27 19.24 26.09
N ILE A 12 -0.30 19.36 27.00
CA ILE A 12 -0.55 19.31 28.46
C ILE A 12 -1.43 20.50 28.88
N ALA A 13 -1.09 21.72 28.47
CA ALA A 13 -1.87 22.91 28.80
C ALA A 13 -3.31 22.79 28.29
N LYS A 14 -3.48 22.44 27.01
CA LYS A 14 -4.79 22.19 26.40
C LYS A 14 -5.59 21.14 27.16
N SER A 15 -4.97 20.04 27.58
CA SER A 15 -5.64 19.00 28.37
C SER A 15 -6.13 19.52 29.72
N LYS A 16 -5.32 20.34 30.40
CA LYS A 16 -5.70 20.95 31.69
C LYS A 16 -6.84 21.95 31.54
N ASP A 17 -6.80 22.79 30.51
CA ASP A 17 -7.87 23.76 30.23
C ASP A 17 -9.19 23.05 29.93
N GLN A 18 -9.15 21.99 29.12
CA GLN A 18 -10.32 21.18 28.82
C GLN A 18 -10.89 20.51 30.08
N GLN A 19 -10.04 20.00 30.97
CA GLN A 19 -10.44 19.40 32.23
C GLN A 19 -11.08 20.43 33.17
N LYS A 20 -10.55 21.66 33.21
CA LYS A 20 -11.14 22.76 33.99
C LYS A 20 -12.54 23.13 33.47
N ILE A 21 -12.69 23.23 32.15
CA ILE A 21 -13.99 23.49 31.51
C ILE A 21 -15.00 22.38 31.86
N GLU A 22 -14.59 21.13 31.75
CA GLU A 22 -15.46 19.98 32.07
C GLU A 22 -15.90 19.97 33.53
N VAL A 23 -14.99 20.23 34.48
CA VAL A 23 -15.32 20.33 35.92
C VAL A 23 -16.32 21.48 36.15
N ASN A 24 -16.08 22.65 35.56
CA ASN A 24 -16.98 23.79 35.67
C ASN A 24 -18.38 23.49 35.10
N LEU A 25 -18.45 22.78 33.96
CA LEU A 25 -19.71 22.37 33.35
C LEU A 25 -20.46 21.39 34.26
N ILE A 26 -19.78 20.40 34.83
CA ILE A 26 -20.38 19.45 35.77
C ILE A 26 -20.95 20.19 36.99
N GLN A 27 -20.16 21.07 37.61
CA GLN A 27 -20.60 21.87 38.76
C GLN A 27 -21.81 22.76 38.42
N ALA A 28 -21.79 23.43 37.27
CA ALA A 28 -22.89 24.28 36.83
C ALA A 28 -24.17 23.49 36.51
N ILE A 29 -24.03 22.30 35.91
CA ILE A 29 -25.17 21.40 35.66
C ILE A 29 -25.74 20.89 36.99
N THR A 30 -24.89 20.39 37.90
CA THR A 30 -25.34 19.89 39.21
C THR A 30 -26.07 20.97 40.03
N THR A 31 -25.57 22.21 40.03
CA THR A 31 -26.23 23.32 40.74
C THR A 31 -27.57 23.72 40.12
N LEU A 32 -27.72 23.60 38.80
CA LEU A 32 -28.99 23.84 38.11
C LEU A 32 -29.98 22.69 38.32
N GLU A 33 -29.51 21.43 38.30
CA GLU A 33 -30.33 20.23 38.55
C GLU A 33 -30.86 20.15 39.99
N GLN A 34 -30.16 20.75 40.95
CA GLN A 34 -30.60 20.83 42.35
C GLN A 34 -31.73 21.83 42.60
N LYS A 35 -32.05 22.72 41.64
CA LYS A 35 -33.15 23.68 41.78
C LYS A 35 -34.48 23.01 41.46
N THR A 36 -35.47 23.18 42.33
CA THR A 36 -36.81 22.57 42.19
C THR A 36 -37.67 23.23 41.12
N ASN A 37 -37.48 24.51 40.84
CA ASN A 37 -38.19 25.24 39.79
C ASN A 37 -37.18 26.03 38.93
N LEU A 38 -36.96 25.59 37.69
CA LEU A 38 -36.13 26.31 36.73
C LEU A 38 -36.98 27.28 35.91
N SER A 39 -36.48 28.50 35.73
CA SER A 39 -36.97 29.40 34.69
C SER A 39 -36.67 28.82 33.30
N ILE A 40 -37.47 29.19 32.28
CA ILE A 40 -37.25 28.81 30.87
C ILE A 40 -35.81 29.08 30.42
N GLU A 41 -35.25 30.22 30.85
CA GLU A 41 -33.87 30.59 30.53
C GLU A 41 -32.83 29.66 31.20
N GLN A 42 -33.11 29.24 32.43
CA GLN A 42 -32.25 28.29 33.15
C GLN A 42 -32.33 26.89 32.56
N THR A 43 -33.51 26.49 32.07
CA THR A 43 -33.71 25.22 31.35
C THR A 43 -32.91 25.20 30.05
N ASN A 44 -32.99 26.27 29.25
CA ASN A 44 -32.19 26.41 28.03
C ASN A 44 -30.67 26.41 28.35
N SER A 45 -30.27 27.10 29.43
CA SER A 45 -28.89 27.12 29.89
C SER A 45 -28.40 25.71 30.30
N LEU A 46 -29.24 24.93 30.98
CA LEU A 46 -28.93 23.56 31.38
C LEU A 46 -28.74 22.66 30.16
N GLU A 47 -29.64 22.72 29.18
CA GLU A 47 -29.53 21.95 27.94
C GLU A 47 -28.23 22.28 27.17
N THR A 48 -27.92 23.57 27.02
CA THR A 48 -26.69 23.99 26.33
C THR A 48 -25.42 23.48 27.04
N LYS A 49 -25.37 23.53 28.37
CA LYS A 49 -24.25 23.01 29.16
C LYS A 49 -24.13 21.49 29.07
N GLN A 50 -25.24 20.76 29.12
CA GLN A 50 -25.26 19.31 28.95
C GLN A 50 -24.76 18.91 27.55
N LYS A 51 -25.16 19.64 26.51
CA LYS A 51 -24.66 19.45 25.14
C LYS A 51 -23.14 19.66 25.06
N GLN A 52 -22.63 20.77 25.62
CA GLN A 52 -21.19 21.03 25.68
C GLN A 52 -20.41 19.93 26.40
N LEU A 53 -20.95 19.43 27.52
CA LEU A 53 -20.34 18.31 28.26
C LEU A 53 -20.32 17.02 27.43
N SER A 54 -21.40 16.74 26.69
CA SER A 54 -21.49 15.60 25.78
C SER A 54 -20.44 15.67 24.66
N GLU A 55 -20.23 16.84 24.07
CA GLU A 55 -19.20 17.05 23.04
C GLU A 55 -17.78 16.76 23.55
N ILE A 56 -17.45 17.20 24.77
CA ILE A 56 -16.16 16.89 25.42
C ILE A 56 -16.01 15.37 25.62
N ARG A 57 -17.05 14.71 26.15
CA ARG A 57 -17.04 13.26 26.39
C ARG A 57 -16.93 12.45 25.10
N ASN A 58 -17.64 12.86 24.05
CA ASN A 58 -17.55 12.23 22.71
C ASN A 58 -16.13 12.32 22.15
N THR A 59 -15.46 13.46 22.33
CA THR A 59 -14.07 13.63 21.90
C THR A 59 -13.12 12.70 22.66
N LYS A 60 -13.27 12.57 23.98
CA LYS A 60 -12.51 11.61 24.79
C LYS A 60 -12.78 10.16 24.37
N MET A 61 -14.05 9.81 24.17
CA MET A 61 -14.49 8.49 23.73
C MET A 61 -13.84 8.11 22.39
N ARG A 62 -13.85 9.01 21.40
CA ARG A 62 -13.14 8.79 20.12
C ARG A 62 -11.65 8.54 20.33
N GLY A 63 -10.99 9.32 21.20
CA GLY A 63 -9.58 9.09 21.54
C GLY A 63 -9.33 7.71 22.16
N ASN A 64 -10.23 7.25 23.04
CA ASN A 64 -10.16 5.90 23.63
C ASN A 64 -10.38 4.82 22.57
N LEU A 65 -11.35 4.99 21.66
CA LEU A 65 -11.63 4.06 20.57
C LEU A 65 -10.41 3.86 19.66
N ILE A 66 -9.70 4.95 19.35
CA ILE A 66 -8.47 4.90 18.55
C ILE A 66 -7.36 4.14 19.30
N ARG A 67 -7.15 4.45 20.59
CA ARG A 67 -6.10 3.82 21.40
C ARG A 67 -6.37 2.35 21.70
N SER A 68 -7.63 1.96 21.89
CA SER A 68 -8.03 0.57 22.10
C SER A 68 -7.92 -0.26 20.83
N ARG A 69 -7.72 0.38 19.66
CA ARG A 69 -7.74 -0.26 18.35
C ARG A 69 -9.03 -1.05 18.09
N ALA A 70 -10.12 -0.77 18.82
CA ALA A 70 -11.35 -1.56 18.74
C ALA A 70 -11.89 -1.63 17.30
N GLN A 71 -11.85 -0.52 16.57
CA GLN A 71 -12.24 -0.51 15.15
C GLN A 71 -11.35 -1.40 14.28
N TRP A 72 -10.04 -1.46 14.54
CA TRP A 72 -9.12 -2.33 13.81
C TRP A 72 -9.32 -3.80 14.17
N VAL A 73 -9.64 -4.11 15.43
CA VAL A 73 -9.98 -5.47 15.85
C VAL A 73 -11.27 -5.91 15.19
N GLU A 74 -12.32 -5.08 15.25
CA GLU A 74 -13.64 -5.43 14.72
C GLU A 74 -13.70 -5.45 13.18
N GLN A 75 -13.03 -4.50 12.51
CA GLN A 75 -13.07 -4.37 11.04
C GLN A 75 -11.87 -5.02 10.35
N GLY A 76 -10.78 -5.28 11.06
CA GLY A 76 -9.54 -5.81 10.49
C GLY A 76 -9.51 -7.34 10.37
N GLU A 77 -10.39 -8.07 11.06
CA GLU A 77 -10.54 -9.52 10.87
C GLU A 77 -11.15 -9.88 9.51
N LYS A 78 -11.91 -8.96 8.89
CA LYS A 78 -12.52 -9.18 7.58
C LYS A 78 -11.66 -8.52 6.49
N PRO A 79 -11.27 -9.26 5.43
CA PRO A 79 -10.60 -8.65 4.29
C PRO A 79 -11.51 -7.57 3.70
N SER A 80 -10.99 -6.35 3.63
CA SER A 80 -11.75 -5.23 3.09
C SER A 80 -11.94 -5.38 1.58
N LYS A 81 -12.95 -4.70 1.02
CA LYS A 81 -13.16 -4.62 -0.44
C LYS A 81 -11.90 -4.19 -1.19
N TYR A 82 -11.03 -3.40 -0.56
CA TYR A 82 -9.74 -3.03 -1.13
C TYR A 82 -8.81 -4.23 -1.28
N PHE A 83 -8.63 -5.05 -0.23
CA PHE A 83 -7.75 -6.21 -0.29
C PHE A 83 -8.26 -7.28 -1.24
N CYS A 84 -9.58 -7.53 -1.30
CA CYS A 84 -10.14 -8.45 -2.29
C CYS A 84 -9.89 -7.96 -3.73
N LYS A 85 -10.07 -6.65 -4.00
CA LYS A 85 -9.77 -6.08 -5.32
C LYS A 85 -8.27 -6.13 -5.65
N LEU A 86 -7.42 -5.92 -4.65
CA LEU A 86 -5.97 -6.00 -4.81
C LEU A 86 -5.55 -7.42 -5.20
N GLU A 87 -6.10 -8.42 -4.51
CA GLU A 87 -5.90 -9.84 -4.82
C GLU A 87 -6.37 -10.18 -6.24
N SER A 88 -7.59 -9.78 -6.61
CA SER A 88 -8.10 -10.04 -7.97
C SER A 88 -7.24 -9.37 -9.04
N ARG A 89 -6.80 -8.13 -8.84
CA ARG A 89 -5.89 -7.45 -9.77
C ARG A 89 -4.56 -8.19 -9.90
N ASN A 90 -4.01 -8.64 -8.79
CA ASN A 90 -2.76 -9.39 -8.79
C ASN A 90 -2.91 -10.75 -9.49
N TYR A 91 -4.06 -11.41 -9.34
CA TYR A 91 -4.40 -12.63 -10.08
C TYR A 91 -4.41 -12.37 -11.59
N TYR A 92 -5.19 -11.38 -12.06
CA TYR A 92 -5.28 -11.05 -13.49
C TYR A 92 -3.94 -10.60 -14.07
N SER A 93 -3.13 -9.86 -13.32
CA SER A 93 -1.82 -9.39 -13.79
C SER A 93 -0.81 -10.51 -14.03
N LYS A 94 -0.98 -11.68 -13.38
CA LYS A 94 -0.09 -12.84 -13.52
C LYS A 94 -0.67 -13.91 -14.44
N LEU A 95 -1.89 -13.70 -14.92
CA LEU A 95 -2.59 -14.65 -15.77
C LEU A 95 -2.11 -14.49 -17.22
N VAL A 96 -1.59 -15.56 -17.80
CA VAL A 96 -1.42 -15.65 -19.26
C VAL A 96 -2.81 -15.82 -19.86
N THR A 97 -3.29 -14.79 -20.56
CA THR A 97 -4.65 -14.72 -21.12
C THR A 97 -4.77 -15.37 -22.48
N TYR A 98 -3.69 -15.39 -23.26
CA TYR A 98 -3.62 -16.08 -24.54
C TYR A 98 -2.18 -16.50 -24.87
N LEU A 99 -2.05 -17.46 -25.76
CA LEU A 99 -0.81 -17.85 -26.42
C LEU A 99 -1.04 -17.89 -27.93
N GLU A 100 0.01 -17.64 -28.70
CA GLU A 100 0.05 -17.88 -30.13
C GLU A 100 0.95 -19.08 -30.40
N ASP A 101 0.47 -20.03 -31.19
CA ASP A 101 1.25 -21.21 -31.60
C ASP A 101 2.15 -20.89 -32.80
N ASP A 102 3.09 -21.79 -33.13
CA ASP A 102 4.02 -21.63 -34.25
C ASP A 102 3.31 -21.47 -35.61
N ASP A 103 2.07 -21.99 -35.71
CA ASP A 103 1.19 -21.86 -36.88
C ASP A 103 0.36 -20.55 -36.90
N GLY A 104 0.58 -19.64 -35.94
CA GLY A 104 -0.18 -18.39 -35.79
C GLY A 104 -1.58 -18.55 -35.17
N ASN A 105 -1.88 -19.72 -34.60
CA ASN A 105 -3.17 -19.99 -33.96
C ASN A 105 -3.24 -19.44 -32.53
N ILE A 106 -4.30 -18.70 -32.22
CA ILE A 106 -4.49 -18.09 -30.89
C ILE A 106 -5.24 -19.06 -29.96
N ILE A 107 -4.63 -19.37 -28.81
CA ILE A 107 -5.17 -20.21 -27.74
C ILE A 107 -5.55 -19.34 -26.56
N ASN A 108 -6.86 -19.24 -26.27
CA ASN A 108 -7.40 -18.42 -25.18
C ASN A 108 -7.98 -19.24 -24.01
N ASP A 109 -8.11 -20.56 -24.18
CA ASP A 109 -8.62 -21.44 -23.14
C ASP A 109 -7.53 -21.77 -22.12
N GLN A 110 -7.82 -21.59 -20.82
CA GLN A 110 -6.81 -21.69 -19.77
C GLN A 110 -6.23 -23.10 -19.64
N ASN A 111 -7.05 -24.15 -19.83
CA ASN A 111 -6.57 -25.53 -19.77
C ASN A 111 -5.64 -25.84 -20.94
N SER A 112 -5.99 -25.34 -22.13
CA SER A 112 -5.19 -25.46 -23.34
C SER A 112 -3.85 -24.71 -23.21
N ILE A 113 -3.87 -23.49 -22.65
CA ILE A 113 -2.67 -22.70 -22.33
C ILE A 113 -1.75 -23.47 -21.38
N LEU A 114 -2.29 -24.06 -20.32
CA LEU A 114 -1.53 -24.87 -19.36
C LEU A 114 -0.92 -26.10 -20.03
N LYS A 115 -1.70 -26.81 -20.85
CA LYS A 115 -1.22 -28.00 -21.58
C LYS A 115 -0.09 -27.65 -22.54
N LYS A 116 -0.22 -26.57 -23.31
CA LYS A 116 0.81 -26.11 -24.25
C LYS A 116 2.07 -25.67 -23.53
N ASN A 117 1.96 -24.89 -22.45
CA ASN A 117 3.10 -24.52 -21.60
C ASN A 117 3.84 -25.75 -21.08
N LYS A 118 3.09 -26.73 -20.55
CA LYS A 118 3.67 -27.99 -20.06
C LYS A 118 4.45 -28.70 -21.18
N GLN A 119 3.82 -28.93 -22.33
CA GLN A 119 4.45 -29.60 -23.47
C GLN A 119 5.71 -28.87 -23.96
N PHE A 120 5.66 -27.53 -24.00
CA PHE A 120 6.80 -26.71 -24.39
C PHE A 120 7.98 -26.92 -23.45
N TYR A 121 7.79 -26.77 -22.14
CA TYR A 121 8.88 -26.93 -21.18
C TYR A 121 9.32 -28.39 -21.01
N GLU A 122 8.42 -29.36 -21.16
CA GLU A 122 8.80 -30.78 -21.25
C GLU A 122 9.75 -31.01 -22.43
N SER A 123 9.44 -30.51 -23.62
CA SER A 123 10.30 -30.62 -24.81
C SER A 123 11.61 -29.83 -24.68
N LEU A 124 11.56 -28.64 -24.06
CA LEU A 124 12.73 -27.78 -23.86
C LEU A 124 13.76 -28.43 -22.93
N TYR A 125 13.28 -29.03 -21.84
CA TYR A 125 14.12 -29.67 -20.82
C TYR A 125 14.22 -31.18 -20.97
N ASP A 126 13.65 -31.75 -22.03
CA ASP A 126 13.83 -33.17 -22.32
C ASP A 126 15.32 -33.44 -22.54
N LYS A 127 15.78 -34.62 -22.10
CA LYS A 127 17.16 -35.05 -22.33
C LYS A 127 17.33 -35.38 -23.81
N LYS A 128 17.58 -34.35 -24.61
CA LYS A 128 18.10 -34.54 -25.97
C LYS A 128 19.46 -35.20 -25.81
N GLU A 129 19.64 -36.37 -26.43
CA GLU A 129 20.98 -36.93 -26.59
C GLU A 129 21.85 -35.84 -27.20
N ASN A 130 22.84 -35.42 -26.43
CA ASN A 130 23.74 -34.39 -26.84
C ASN A 130 24.55 -34.95 -28.01
N LYS A 131 24.06 -34.77 -29.25
CA LYS A 131 24.92 -34.64 -30.44
C LYS A 131 25.66 -33.30 -30.38
N GLY A 132 25.95 -32.84 -29.17
CA GLY A 132 26.65 -31.61 -28.90
C GLY A 132 28.02 -31.76 -29.50
N TYR A 133 28.43 -30.71 -30.17
CA TYR A 133 29.84 -30.47 -30.42
C TYR A 133 30.61 -30.82 -29.14
N SER A 134 31.71 -31.57 -29.27
CA SER A 134 32.63 -31.64 -28.15
C SER A 134 32.96 -30.20 -27.73
N GLU A 135 33.25 -29.96 -26.45
CA GLU A 135 33.63 -28.62 -25.97
C GLU A 135 34.69 -27.99 -26.90
N MET A 136 35.62 -28.80 -27.41
CA MET A 136 36.59 -28.46 -28.44
C MET A 136 35.98 -27.97 -29.76
N GLU A 137 34.99 -28.66 -30.32
CA GLU A 137 34.34 -28.26 -31.58
C GLU A 137 33.49 -26.98 -31.44
N PHE A 138 32.88 -26.75 -30.27
CA PHE A 138 32.21 -25.47 -29.98
C PHE A 138 33.22 -24.33 -29.92
N PHE A 139 34.32 -24.52 -29.19
CA PHE A 139 35.39 -23.53 -29.12
C PHE A 139 36.04 -23.26 -30.48
N GLU A 140 36.24 -24.27 -31.33
CA GLU A 140 36.74 -24.08 -32.69
C GLU A 140 35.80 -23.20 -33.54
N LYS A 141 34.49 -23.44 -33.46
CA LYS A 141 33.48 -22.64 -34.17
C LYS A 141 33.38 -21.21 -33.65
N VAL A 142 33.47 -21.03 -32.34
CA VAL A 142 33.43 -19.72 -31.68
C VAL A 142 34.71 -18.92 -31.93
N LYS A 143 35.88 -19.57 -31.92
CA LYS A 143 37.18 -18.91 -32.11
C LYS A 143 37.31 -18.21 -33.46
N ASN A 144 36.69 -18.79 -34.49
CA ASN A 144 36.67 -18.25 -35.85
C ASN A 144 35.46 -17.35 -36.14
N PHE A 145 34.57 -17.17 -35.16
CA PHE A 145 33.44 -16.27 -35.30
C PHE A 145 33.90 -14.84 -35.06
N ASP A 146 33.74 -13.98 -36.07
CA ASP A 146 34.01 -12.55 -35.93
C ASP A 146 32.88 -11.92 -35.13
N PHE A 147 33.01 -11.95 -33.80
CA PHE A 147 32.10 -11.24 -32.92
C PHE A 147 32.26 -9.76 -33.20
N LYS A 148 31.15 -9.10 -33.55
CA LYS A 148 31.09 -7.64 -33.60
C LYS A 148 31.44 -7.11 -32.20
N LYS A 149 32.69 -6.68 -32.03
CA LYS A 149 33.15 -6.02 -30.81
C LYS A 149 32.65 -4.58 -30.82
N LEU A 150 32.38 -4.05 -29.64
CA LEU A 150 32.14 -2.62 -29.49
C LEU A 150 33.38 -1.86 -29.95
N SER A 151 33.18 -0.71 -30.59
CA SER A 151 34.28 0.22 -30.76
C SER A 151 34.69 0.80 -29.40
N ASP A 152 35.92 1.32 -29.29
CA ASP A 152 36.38 1.96 -28.07
C ASP A 152 35.46 3.13 -27.67
N GLU A 153 34.91 3.85 -28.66
CA GLU A 153 33.95 4.93 -28.45
C GLU A 153 32.61 4.43 -27.87
N GLU A 154 32.09 3.32 -28.39
CA GLU A 154 30.85 2.70 -27.88
C GLU A 154 31.06 2.18 -26.45
N SER A 155 32.19 1.56 -26.17
CA SER A 155 32.53 1.05 -24.84
C SER A 155 32.58 2.17 -23.80
N ILE A 156 33.30 3.26 -24.10
CA ILE A 156 33.42 4.41 -23.20
C ILE A 156 32.06 5.07 -22.97
N LYS A 157 31.23 5.16 -24.01
CA LYS A 157 29.88 5.73 -23.89
C LYS A 157 28.98 4.91 -22.94
N ILE A 158 29.11 3.58 -22.95
CA ILE A 158 28.30 2.68 -22.13
C ILE A 158 28.82 2.58 -20.68
N GLU A 159 30.12 2.76 -20.44
CA GLU A 159 30.72 2.75 -19.10
C GLU A 159 30.59 4.09 -18.34
N GLY A 160 30.06 5.14 -18.98
CA GLY A 160 29.84 6.45 -18.38
C GLY A 160 28.68 6.53 -17.37
N GLU A 161 28.54 7.68 -16.72
CA GLU A 161 27.37 7.96 -15.88
C GLU A 161 26.12 8.12 -16.74
N ILE A 162 24.98 7.60 -16.25
CA ILE A 162 23.69 7.72 -16.94
C ILE A 162 23.33 9.20 -17.07
N THR A 163 23.14 9.63 -18.32
CA THR A 163 22.76 11.01 -18.61
C THR A 163 21.28 11.26 -18.31
N TYR A 164 20.95 12.53 -18.06
CA TYR A 164 19.56 12.94 -17.84
C TYR A 164 18.64 12.58 -19.02
N GLU A 165 19.13 12.65 -20.26
CA GLU A 165 18.36 12.32 -21.46
C GLU A 165 18.04 10.82 -21.55
N GLU A 166 19.00 9.96 -21.21
CA GLU A 166 18.81 8.50 -21.15
C GLU A 166 17.76 8.14 -20.08
N ALA A 167 17.87 8.73 -18.89
CA ALA A 167 16.90 8.53 -17.82
C ALA A 167 15.49 9.02 -18.22
N LEU A 168 15.39 10.16 -18.90
CA LEU A 168 14.13 10.70 -19.39
C LEU A 168 13.48 9.80 -20.45
N ASN A 169 14.27 9.24 -21.37
CA ASN A 169 13.75 8.37 -22.42
C ASN A 169 13.21 7.05 -21.87
N CYS A 170 13.77 6.50 -20.79
CA CYS A 170 13.19 5.33 -20.10
C CYS A 170 11.83 5.61 -19.46
N LEU A 171 11.51 6.88 -19.15
CA LEU A 171 10.25 7.27 -18.52
C LEU A 171 9.15 7.64 -19.52
N LYS A 172 9.49 7.83 -20.80
CA LYS A 172 8.51 8.05 -21.87
C LYS A 172 7.88 6.71 -22.23
N LYS A 173 6.63 6.52 -21.78
CA LYS A 173 5.75 5.42 -22.21
C LYS A 173 5.25 5.62 -23.64
#